data_AF-A0A847CBW8-F1
#
_entry.id   AF-A0A847CBW8-F1
#
_cell.length_a   1.000
_cell.length_b   1.000
_cell.length_c   1.000
_cell.angle_alpha   90.00
_cell.angle_beta   90.00
_cell.angle_gamma   90.00
#
_symmetry.space_group_name_H-M   'P 1'
#
loop_
_entity.id
_entity.type
_entity.pdbx_description
1 polymer ?
#
loop_
_entity_poly.entity_id
_entity_poly.type
_entity_poly.pdbx_seq_one_letter_code
_entity_poly.pdbx_strand_id
1 'polypeptide(L)' 'MANCTKCGAVLADNEKFCDACGAPVATVEDKVNAAAEKASAKFEEIANTPDTTAQYTA' A
#
# COMPACT_ATOMS: atom_id res chain seq x y z
N MET A 1 -23.18 -12.03 1.27
CA MET A 1 -22.78 -10.79 0.58
C MET A 1 -22.22 -9.80 1.60
N ALA A 2 -20.91 -9.55 1.55
CA ALA A 2 -20.29 -8.47 2.31
C ALA A 2 -20.39 -7.16 1.53
N ASN A 3 -20.33 -6.02 2.22
CA ASN A 3 -20.36 -4.70 1.62
C ASN A 3 -19.19 -3.87 2.16
N CYS A 4 -18.63 -3.03 1.30
CA CYS A 4 -17.48 -2.21 1.63
C CYS A 4 -17.86 -1.17 2.69
N THR A 5 -17.14 -1.13 3.79
CA THR A 5 -17.36 -0.14 4.88
C THR A 5 -16.97 1.28 4.49
N LYS A 6 -16.27 1.46 3.36
CA LYS A 6 -15.81 2.78 2.88
C LYS A 6 -16.73 3.40 1.84
N CYS A 7 -17.28 2.60 0.92
CA CYS A 7 -18.13 3.11 -0.17
C CYS A 7 -19.52 2.46 -0.27
N GLY A 8 -19.78 1.37 0.45
CA GLY A 8 -21.04 0.64 0.40
C GLY A 8 -21.19 -0.29 -0.82
N ALA A 9 -20.18 -0.43 -1.68
CA ALA A 9 -20.21 -1.37 -2.79
C ALA A 9 -20.31 -2.82 -2.30
N VAL A 10 -21.00 -3.68 -3.05
CA VAL A 10 -21.08 -5.12 -2.77
C VAL A 10 -19.71 -5.74 -3.07
N LEU A 11 -19.17 -6.51 -2.12
CA LEU A 11 -17.92 -7.24 -2.25
C LEU A 11 -18.22 -8.71 -2.59
N ALA A 12 -17.47 -9.27 -3.51
CA ALA A 12 -17.45 -10.69 -3.82
C ALA A 12 -16.76 -11.49 -2.70
N ASP A 13 -17.11 -12.77 -2.62
CA ASP A 13 -16.52 -13.69 -1.65
C ASP A 13 -15.00 -13.84 -1.92
N ASN A 14 -14.18 -13.50 -0.91
CA ASN A 14 -12.70 -13.54 -0.91
C ASN A 14 -11.96 -12.34 -1.54
N GLU A 15 -12.61 -11.20 -1.78
CA GLU A 15 -11.90 -9.97 -2.17
C GLU A 15 -11.00 -9.45 -1.03
N LYS A 16 -9.73 -9.17 -1.34
CA LYS A 16 -8.76 -8.53 -0.43
C LYS A 16 -8.88 -7.00 -0.44
N PHE A 17 -9.39 -6.44 -1.53
CA PHE A 17 -9.58 -5.00 -1.75
C PHE A 17 -10.88 -4.79 -2.51
N CYS A 18 -11.52 -3.65 -2.29
CA CYS A 18 -12.76 -3.29 -2.97
C CYS A 18 -12.47 -2.82 -4.40
N ASP A 19 -13.03 -3.49 -5.42
CA ASP A 19 -12.89 -3.08 -6.83
C ASP A 19 -13.46 -1.68 -7.14
N ALA A 20 -14.43 -1.20 -6.35
CA ALA A 20 -15.07 0.09 -6.60
C ALA A 20 -14.29 1.30 -6.06
N CYS A 21 -13.59 1.16 -4.92
CA CYS A 21 -12.90 2.28 -4.26
C CYS A 21 -11.44 2.00 -3.87
N GLY A 22 -10.96 0.78 -4.06
CA GLY A 22 -9.60 0.36 -3.71
C GLY A 22 -9.34 0.16 -2.22
N ALA A 23 -10.35 0.29 -1.35
CA ALA A 23 -10.17 0.11 0.09
C ALA A 23 -9.85 -1.35 0.44
N PRO A 24 -8.90 -1.62 1.35
CA PRO A 24 -8.61 -2.97 1.82
C PRO A 24 -9.82 -3.56 2.57
N VAL A 25 -10.16 -4.79 2.24
CA VAL A 25 -11.18 -5.57 2.93
C VAL A 25 -10.47 -6.41 3.98
N ALA A 26 -10.68 -6.09 5.26
CA ALA A 26 -10.00 -6.77 6.36
C ALA A 26 -10.47 -8.23 6.47
N THR A 27 -9.80 -9.15 5.77
CA THR A 27 -9.93 -10.59 6.00
C THR A 27 -9.23 -10.94 7.30
N VAL A 28 -9.92 -11.66 8.18
CA VAL A 28 -9.49 -11.97 9.56
C VAL A 28 -8.17 -12.77 9.66
N GLU A 29 -7.65 -13.27 8.54
CA GLU A 29 -6.33 -13.92 8.45
C GLU A 29 -5.14 -12.94 8.38
N ASP A 30 -5.38 -11.64 8.15
CA ASP A 30 -4.34 -10.61 8.04
C ASP A 30 -4.16 -9.79 9.34
N LYS A 31 -4.49 -10.37 10.49
CA LYS A 31 -4.22 -9.74 11.81
C LYS A 31 -2.79 -9.95 12.29
N VAL A 32 -1.79 -9.92 11.40
CA VAL A 32 -0.39 -9.92 11.84
C VAL A 32 0.46 -8.83 11.20
N ASN A 33 0.13 -8.23 10.06
CA ASN A 33 1.09 -7.33 9.40
C ASN A 33 0.47 -6.19 8.55
N ALA A 34 -0.37 -5.32 9.12
CA ALA A 34 -0.89 -4.14 8.39
C ALA A 34 -1.13 -2.90 9.27
N ALA A 35 -0.27 -2.65 10.26
CA ALA A 35 -0.29 -1.42 11.05
C ALA A 35 1.12 -0.96 11.47
N ALA A 36 2.05 -0.90 10.53
CA ALA A 36 3.26 -0.07 10.60
C ALA A 36 3.91 -0.11 9.21
N GLU A 37 4.58 0.96 8.80
CA GLU A 37 5.39 1.04 7.57
C GLU A 37 4.63 1.31 6.26
N LYS A 38 4.14 2.54 6.10
CA LYS A 38 4.63 3.48 5.06
C LYS A 38 3.90 4.82 5.14
N ALA A 39 4.03 5.47 6.28
CA ALA A 39 4.10 6.92 6.33
C ALA A 39 5.39 7.23 7.10
N SER A 40 6.19 8.16 6.57
CA SER A 40 7.42 8.70 7.15
C SER A 40 8.57 7.71 7.41
N ALA A 41 9.40 7.48 6.38
CA ALA A 41 10.88 7.54 6.44
C ALA A 41 11.56 6.73 5.31
N LYS A 42 11.44 7.16 4.05
CA LYS A 42 12.48 6.91 3.04
C LYS A 42 12.60 8.10 2.08
N PHE A 43 12.79 9.27 2.69
CA PHE A 43 13.38 10.47 2.06
C PHE A 43 14.79 10.73 2.64
N GLU A 44 15.14 10.16 3.80
CA GLU A 44 16.47 10.40 4.40
C GLU A 44 17.61 9.63 3.70
N GLU A 45 17.31 8.54 2.97
CA GLU A 45 18.32 7.74 2.23
C GLU A 45 18.52 8.18 0.77
N ILE A 46 17.89 9.28 0.33
CA ILE A 46 18.19 9.95 -0.96
C ILE A 46 19.10 11.16 -0.79
N ALA A 47 19.53 11.48 0.45
CA ALA A 47 20.46 12.57 0.73
C ALA A 47 21.95 12.15 0.78
N ASN A 48 22.25 10.85 0.85
CA ASN A 48 23.63 10.34 0.93
C ASN A 48 23.95 9.23 -0.09
N THR A 49 23.25 9.18 -1.22
CA THR A 49 23.78 8.45 -2.38
C THR A 49 24.74 9.38 -3.13
N PRO A 50 26.05 9.05 -3.30
CA PRO A 50 26.87 9.73 -4.29
C PRO A 50 26.17 9.58 -5.64
N ASP A 51 25.83 10.72 -6.21
CA ASP A 51 25.14 10.91 -7.48
C ASP A 51 25.71 9.99 -8.57
N THR A 52 24.96 8.93 -8.94
CA THR A 52 25.30 8.08 -10.09
C THR A 52 24.96 8.75 -11.43
N THR A 53 24.63 10.04 -11.46
CA THR A 53 24.64 10.87 -12.68
C THR A 53 26.06 11.22 -13.12
N ALA A 54 27.09 10.91 -12.32
CA ALA A 54 28.48 10.99 -12.78
C ALA A 54 28.91 9.82 -13.69
N GLN A 55 28.14 8.73 -13.75
CA GLN A 55 28.50 7.55 -14.57
C GLN A 55 27.93 7.59 -16.00
N TYR A 56 27.21 8.64 -16.38
CA TYR A 56 26.61 8.79 -17.71
C TYR A 56 26.84 10.18 -18.33
N THR A 57 28.01 10.76 -18.07
CA THR A 57 28.60 11.80 -18.91
C THR A 57 29.88 11.23 -19.53
N ALA A 58 29.74 10.63 -20.70
CA ALA A 58 30.81 10.27 -21.62
C ALA A 58 30.43 10.76 -23.01
#